data_AF-A0A951DBR6-F1
#
_entry.id   AF-A0A951DBR6-F1
#
_cell.length_a   1.000
_cell.length_b   1.000
_cell.length_c   1.000
_cell.angle_alpha   90.00
_cell.angle_beta   90.00
_cell.angle_gamma   90.00
#
_symmetry.space_group_name_H-M   'P 1'
#
loop_
_entity.id
_entity.type
_entity.pdbx_description
1 polymer ?
#
loop_
_entity_poly.entity_id
_entity_poly.type
_entity_poly.pdbx_seq_one_letter_code
_entity_poly.pdbx_strand_id
1 'polypeptide(L)'
;MKTIRLWLCVGMAALISNPPPAIAASHREAPITALDHKADITDFYAFVSYDDPTKVTFLLDVDPLLEPGNGPNYFPFDDDILYAIRIDNNNDAQAEISFQFRFQTEIRAPQVFTGFVGAGNGIDAPANSPPPVAPGTPIVPPAITALDGAGSDGLNLRQRYTVTMMKNGISTELTNSTGAPLFAVPTDVGPRTMPNYPALAAQGIYSLGNGIRVFAGTVDDPFYIDLGAAFDSLNFRTAAGGGVLTPAQDADDNTNTAPDFVSGYNVNTIA
;
A
#
# COMPACT_ATOMS: atom_id res chain seq x y z
N MET A 1 -19.93 -27.40 50.63
CA MET A 1 -19.22 -26.14 50.27
C MET A 1 -17.93 -26.36 49.48
N LYS A 2 -17.06 -27.35 49.79
CA LYS A 2 -15.82 -27.61 49.02
C LYS A 2 -16.06 -28.10 47.58
N THR A 3 -17.09 -28.90 47.35
CA THR A 3 -17.44 -29.43 46.02
C THR A 3 -17.95 -28.36 45.05
N ILE A 4 -18.73 -27.39 45.54
CA ILE A 4 -19.23 -26.27 44.72
C ILE A 4 -18.08 -25.39 44.22
N ARG A 5 -17.03 -25.17 45.04
CA ARG A 5 -15.83 -24.43 44.62
C ARG A 5 -15.05 -25.15 43.54
N LEU A 6 -14.96 -26.49 43.60
CA LEU A 6 -14.25 -27.29 42.59
C LEU A 6 -14.97 -27.20 41.23
N TRP A 7 -16.29 -27.36 41.21
CA TRP A 7 -17.07 -27.26 39.97
C TRP A 7 -17.10 -25.83 39.40
N LEU A 8 -17.09 -24.81 40.25
CA LEU A 8 -16.98 -23.41 39.82
C LEU A 8 -15.61 -23.11 39.17
N CYS A 9 -14.51 -23.63 39.74
CA CYS A 9 -13.17 -23.48 39.17
C CYS A 9 -13.01 -24.26 37.85
N VAL A 10 -13.55 -25.48 37.76
CA VAL A 10 -13.53 -26.26 36.52
C VAL A 10 -14.38 -25.59 35.43
N GLY A 11 -15.55 -25.04 35.80
CA GLY A 11 -16.39 -24.27 34.89
C GLY A 11 -15.73 -22.98 34.38
N MET A 12 -15.06 -22.22 35.25
CA MET A 12 -14.29 -21.03 34.84
C MET A 12 -13.07 -21.40 33.97
N ALA A 13 -12.36 -22.48 34.27
CA ALA A 13 -11.24 -22.93 33.46
C ALA A 13 -11.68 -23.38 32.05
N ALA A 14 -12.84 -24.04 31.94
CA ALA A 14 -13.41 -24.45 30.66
C ALA A 14 -13.88 -23.25 29.79
N LEU A 15 -14.30 -22.15 30.43
CA LEU A 15 -14.66 -20.90 29.75
C LEU A 15 -13.44 -20.12 29.25
N ILE A 16 -12.27 -20.30 29.88
CA ILE A 16 -11.00 -19.67 29.43
C ILE A 16 -10.35 -20.47 28.29
N SER A 17 -10.57 -21.79 28.23
CA SER A 17 -9.93 -22.67 27.24
C SER A 17 -10.52 -22.62 25.82
N ASN A 18 -11.58 -21.86 25.60
CA ASN A 18 -12.24 -21.78 24.29
C ASN A 18 -12.48 -20.31 23.91
N PRO A 19 -11.40 -19.53 23.68
CA PRO A 19 -11.56 -18.18 23.15
C PRO A 19 -12.35 -18.26 21.84
N PRO A 20 -13.31 -17.35 21.60
CA PRO A 20 -13.94 -17.27 20.30
C PRO A 20 -12.86 -17.08 19.23
N PRO A 21 -13.04 -17.66 18.03
CA PRO A 21 -12.07 -17.47 16.95
C PRO A 21 -11.93 -15.98 16.66
N ALA A 22 -10.77 -15.42 16.99
CA ALA A 22 -10.40 -14.08 16.57
C ALA A 22 -9.93 -14.17 15.11
N ILE A 23 -10.69 -13.58 14.19
CA ILE A 23 -10.25 -13.38 12.81
C ILE A 23 -9.38 -12.13 12.82
N ALA A 24 -8.09 -12.31 13.08
CA ALA A 24 -7.10 -11.25 12.96
C ALA A 24 -6.58 -11.18 11.52
N ALA A 25 -6.24 -9.97 11.09
CA ALA A 25 -5.41 -9.81 9.91
C ALA A 25 -4.01 -10.41 10.18
N SER A 26 -3.30 -10.80 9.13
CA SER A 26 -2.01 -11.47 9.30
C SER A 26 -0.92 -10.85 8.46
N HIS A 27 0.30 -10.98 8.95
CA HIS A 27 1.54 -10.67 8.27
C HIS A 27 2.11 -12.00 7.70
N ARG A 28 3.27 -11.93 7.07
CA ARG A 28 4.01 -13.03 6.45
C ARG A 28 4.19 -14.27 7.32
N GLU A 29 4.09 -14.14 8.65
CA GLU A 29 4.24 -15.24 9.59
C GLU A 29 3.05 -16.21 9.58
N ALA A 30 1.91 -15.85 8.99
CA ALA A 30 0.85 -16.82 8.76
C ALA A 30 1.11 -17.68 7.51
N PRO A 31 0.85 -19.00 7.58
CA PRO A 31 1.14 -19.93 6.48
C PRO A 31 0.49 -19.60 5.13
N ILE A 32 -0.66 -18.90 5.13
CA ILE A 32 -1.39 -18.56 3.89
C ILE A 32 -0.86 -17.25 3.27
N THR A 33 -0.67 -16.20 4.07
CA THR A 33 -0.11 -14.90 3.61
C THR A 33 1.34 -15.03 3.18
N ALA A 34 2.11 -15.97 3.75
CA ALA A 34 3.46 -16.30 3.28
C ALA A 34 3.52 -16.72 1.79
N LEU A 35 2.43 -17.28 1.25
CA LEU A 35 2.32 -17.74 -0.13
C LEU A 35 1.49 -16.79 -1.01
N ASP A 36 0.75 -15.87 -0.39
CA ASP A 36 -0.03 -14.81 -1.05
C ASP A 36 0.48 -13.45 -0.57
N HIS A 37 1.63 -13.06 -1.11
CA HIS A 37 2.34 -11.84 -0.74
C HIS A 37 1.51 -10.55 -0.93
N LYS A 38 0.53 -10.54 -1.84
CA LYS A 38 -0.35 -9.38 -2.00
C LYS A 38 -1.40 -9.25 -0.89
N ALA A 39 -1.61 -10.31 -0.12
CA ALA A 39 -2.42 -10.31 1.10
C ALA A 39 -1.56 -10.11 2.36
N ASP A 40 -0.23 -10.07 2.22
CA ASP A 40 0.70 -9.86 3.33
C ASP A 40 0.65 -8.39 3.75
N ILE A 41 0.02 -8.12 4.89
CA ILE A 41 0.01 -6.80 5.51
C ILE A 41 1.38 -6.62 6.15
N THR A 42 2.17 -5.67 5.68
CA THR A 42 3.50 -5.36 6.22
C THR A 42 3.36 -4.57 7.51
N ASP A 43 2.65 -3.44 7.44
CA ASP A 43 2.45 -2.55 8.58
C ASP A 43 1.07 -1.87 8.53
N PHE A 44 0.60 -1.45 9.70
CA PHE A 44 -0.59 -0.61 9.83
C PHE A 44 -0.29 0.57 10.74
N TYR A 45 -0.44 1.78 10.22
CA TYR A 45 -0.21 3.02 10.96
C TYR A 45 -1.54 3.73 11.24
N ALA A 46 -1.67 4.31 12.43
CA ALA A 46 -2.80 5.14 12.80
C ALA A 46 -2.32 6.31 13.66
N PHE A 47 -2.56 7.54 13.20
CA PHE A 47 -2.11 8.74 13.91
C PHE A 47 -3.05 9.92 13.66
N VAL A 48 -3.05 10.89 14.57
CA VAL A 48 -3.76 12.16 14.37
C VAL A 48 -3.09 12.90 13.21
N SER A 49 -3.87 13.33 12.24
CA SER A 49 -3.33 13.94 11.02
C SER A 49 -2.53 15.21 11.36
N TYR A 50 -1.32 15.30 10.83
CA TYR A 50 -0.46 16.49 10.96
C TYR A 50 -1.06 17.73 10.29
N ASP A 51 -1.86 17.54 9.24
CA ASP A 51 -2.54 18.62 8.52
C ASP A 51 -3.78 19.14 9.27
N ASP A 52 -4.47 18.25 9.98
CA ASP A 52 -5.77 18.52 10.61
C ASP A 52 -5.95 17.65 11.87
N PRO A 53 -5.75 18.23 13.07
CA PRO A 53 -5.80 17.47 14.32
C PRO A 53 -7.20 16.95 14.67
N THR A 54 -8.24 17.30 13.90
CA THR A 54 -9.59 16.74 14.04
C THR A 54 -9.78 15.42 13.31
N LYS A 55 -8.77 14.96 12.56
CA LYS A 55 -8.80 13.74 11.75
C LYS A 55 -7.77 12.72 12.21
N VAL A 56 -8.06 11.46 11.89
CA VAL A 56 -7.14 10.34 12.01
C VAL A 56 -6.73 9.92 10.61
N THR A 57 -5.43 9.73 10.40
CA THR A 57 -4.87 9.07 9.22
C THR A 57 -4.66 7.60 9.53
N PHE A 58 -5.08 6.73 8.62
CA PHE A 58 -4.77 5.31 8.64
C PHE A 58 -3.88 5.01 7.44
N LEU A 59 -2.89 4.14 7.59
CA LEU A 59 -2.12 3.58 6.48
C LEU A 59 -2.15 2.06 6.61
N LEU A 60 -2.54 1.38 5.55
CA LEU A 60 -2.45 -0.07 5.42
C LEU A 60 -1.44 -0.37 4.32
N ASP A 61 -0.31 -0.95 4.73
CA ASP A 61 0.76 -1.33 3.82
C ASP A 61 0.71 -2.84 3.59
N VAL A 62 0.88 -3.25 2.33
CA VAL A 62 0.84 -4.63 1.87
C VAL A 62 1.89 -4.89 0.81
N ASP A 63 2.24 -6.17 0.59
CA ASP A 63 3.19 -6.62 -0.44
C ASP A 63 4.59 -5.99 -0.27
N PRO A 64 5.48 -6.62 0.52
CA PRO A 64 6.79 -6.05 0.84
C PRO A 64 7.82 -6.16 -0.29
N LEU A 65 8.88 -5.35 -0.18
CA LEU A 65 10.11 -5.47 -0.99
C LEU A 65 9.88 -5.28 -2.51
N LEU A 66 9.07 -4.30 -2.88
CA LEU A 66 8.71 -4.01 -4.26
C LEU A 66 9.75 -3.12 -4.93
N GLU A 67 10.64 -3.70 -5.75
CA GLU A 67 11.65 -2.95 -6.50
C GLU A 67 10.99 -2.01 -7.55
N PRO A 68 11.12 -0.67 -7.42
CA PRO A 68 10.51 0.26 -8.38
C PRO A 68 10.95 0.01 -9.83
N GLY A 69 12.20 -0.41 -10.03
CA GLY A 69 12.81 -0.69 -11.33
C GLY A 69 12.50 -2.06 -11.94
N ASN A 70 11.55 -2.84 -11.42
CA ASN A 70 11.35 -4.26 -11.78
C ASN A 70 10.76 -4.54 -13.18
N GLY A 71 10.88 -3.60 -14.12
CA GLY A 71 10.41 -3.75 -15.49
C GLY A 71 10.88 -5.07 -16.13
N PRO A 72 10.01 -5.81 -16.84
CA PRO A 72 8.71 -5.38 -17.34
C PRO A 72 7.52 -5.57 -16.37
N ASN A 73 7.73 -6.22 -15.23
CA ASN A 73 6.67 -6.59 -14.29
C ASN A 73 6.63 -5.64 -13.10
N TYR A 74 5.43 -5.23 -12.72
CA TYR A 74 5.23 -4.34 -11.58
C TYR A 74 4.25 -4.97 -10.61
N PHE A 75 3.98 -4.30 -9.50
CA PHE A 75 3.31 -4.88 -8.34
C PHE A 75 1.95 -4.20 -8.10
N PRO A 76 0.93 -4.45 -8.95
CA PRO A 76 -0.41 -3.98 -8.67
C PRO A 76 -0.99 -4.66 -7.43
N PHE A 77 -1.90 -3.98 -6.73
CA PHE A 77 -2.81 -4.62 -5.77
C PHE A 77 -3.50 -5.82 -6.42
N ASP A 78 -3.91 -6.82 -5.65
CA ASP A 78 -4.62 -7.95 -6.23
C ASP A 78 -6.10 -7.60 -6.51
N ASP A 79 -6.60 -8.04 -7.67
CA ASP A 79 -8.00 -7.83 -8.07
C ASP A 79 -8.96 -8.72 -7.25
N ASP A 80 -8.48 -9.88 -6.76
CA ASP A 80 -9.29 -10.86 -6.03
C ASP A 80 -9.29 -10.64 -4.51
N ILE A 81 -8.42 -9.77 -3.98
CA ILE A 81 -8.34 -9.47 -2.54
C ILE A 81 -9.30 -8.32 -2.14
N LEU A 82 -9.98 -8.50 -1.00
CA LEU A 82 -10.68 -7.42 -0.31
C LEU A 82 -9.76 -6.82 0.76
N TYR A 83 -9.20 -5.65 0.49
CA TYR A 83 -8.47 -4.91 1.50
C TYR A 83 -9.47 -4.14 2.38
N ALA A 84 -9.30 -4.20 3.70
CA ALA A 84 -10.25 -3.56 4.61
C ALA A 84 -9.59 -2.99 5.87
N ILE A 85 -9.89 -1.73 6.16
CA ILE A 85 -9.57 -1.09 7.44
C ILE A 85 -10.81 -1.17 8.31
N ARG A 86 -10.70 -1.81 9.47
CA ARG A 86 -11.81 -2.11 10.38
C ARG A 86 -11.63 -1.34 11.68
N ILE A 87 -12.64 -0.57 12.06
CA ILE A 87 -12.60 0.35 13.19
C ILE A 87 -13.67 -0.09 14.20
N ASP A 88 -13.20 -0.52 15.36
CA ASP A 88 -13.97 -0.66 16.59
C ASP A 88 -13.86 0.66 17.36
N ASN A 89 -14.99 1.29 17.68
CA ASN A 89 -15.02 2.53 18.45
C ASN A 89 -15.79 2.41 19.78
N ASN A 90 -16.18 1.19 20.17
CA ASN A 90 -16.90 0.92 21.41
C ASN A 90 -16.18 -0.09 22.35
N ASN A 91 -15.07 -0.66 21.89
CA ASN A 91 -14.21 -1.63 22.57
C ASN A 91 -14.81 -3.03 22.78
N ASP A 92 -15.68 -3.50 21.88
CA ASP A 92 -16.24 -4.85 21.91
C ASP A 92 -15.52 -5.86 21.00
N ALA A 93 -14.43 -5.42 20.34
CA ALA A 93 -13.65 -6.14 19.34
C ALA A 93 -14.43 -6.50 18.06
N GLN A 94 -15.53 -5.81 17.80
CA GLN A 94 -16.27 -5.85 16.55
C GLN A 94 -16.21 -4.46 15.91
N ALA A 95 -16.09 -4.43 14.59
CA ALA A 95 -15.95 -3.16 13.89
C ALA A 95 -17.33 -2.56 13.60
N GLU A 96 -17.59 -1.34 14.11
CA GLU A 96 -18.76 -0.54 13.73
C GLU A 96 -18.63 0.01 12.32
N ILE A 97 -17.38 0.29 11.89
CA ILE A 97 -17.06 0.90 10.62
C ILE A 97 -15.98 0.07 9.93
N SER A 98 -16.16 -0.22 8.64
CA SER A 98 -15.07 -0.72 7.80
C SER A 98 -15.00 0.03 6.49
N PHE A 99 -13.81 0.46 6.09
CA PHE A 99 -13.53 0.93 4.74
C PHE A 99 -12.96 -0.22 3.93
N GLN A 100 -13.64 -0.56 2.84
CA GLN A 100 -13.34 -1.70 1.98
C GLN A 100 -12.88 -1.23 0.62
N PHE A 101 -11.78 -1.79 0.13
CA PHE A 101 -11.14 -1.44 -1.12
C PHE A 101 -11.10 -2.65 -2.04
N ARG A 102 -11.47 -2.44 -3.30
CA ARG A 102 -11.40 -3.43 -4.38
C ARG A 102 -10.72 -2.80 -5.57
N PHE A 103 -9.74 -3.50 -6.11
CA PHE A 103 -8.95 -3.05 -7.25
C PHE A 103 -9.38 -3.79 -8.51
N GLN A 104 -9.20 -3.12 -9.64
CA GLN A 104 -9.38 -3.71 -10.95
C GLN A 104 -8.23 -3.28 -11.85
N THR A 105 -7.48 -4.26 -12.34
CA THR A 105 -6.38 -4.07 -13.27
C THR A 105 -6.89 -3.96 -14.70
N GLU A 106 -6.38 -2.97 -15.43
CA GLU A 106 -6.62 -2.72 -16.85
C GLU A 106 -5.28 -2.83 -17.59
N ILE A 107 -5.23 -3.70 -18.61
CA ILE A 107 -4.13 -3.78 -19.57
C ILE A 107 -4.54 -3.03 -20.84
N ARG A 108 -3.98 -1.85 -21.05
CA ARG A 108 -4.40 -0.89 -22.09
C ARG A 108 -3.72 -1.09 -23.44
N ALA A 109 -2.54 -1.70 -23.44
CA ALA A 109 -1.76 -2.01 -24.63
C ALA A 109 -1.19 -3.44 -24.53
N PRO A 110 -1.99 -4.50 -24.76
CA PRO A 110 -1.57 -5.89 -24.58
C PRO A 110 -0.37 -6.34 -25.44
N GLN A 111 -0.03 -5.58 -26.48
CA GLN A 111 1.14 -5.82 -27.34
C GLN A 111 2.44 -5.20 -26.78
N VAL A 112 2.34 -4.35 -25.76
CA VAL A 112 3.47 -3.78 -25.04
C VAL A 112 3.81 -4.73 -23.89
N PHE A 113 5.06 -5.20 -23.86
CA PHE A 113 5.51 -6.23 -22.93
C PHE A 113 5.70 -5.74 -21.48
N THR A 114 5.69 -4.43 -21.25
CA THR A 114 5.94 -3.78 -19.95
C THR A 114 4.71 -3.03 -19.46
N GLY A 115 4.54 -2.90 -18.13
CA GLY A 115 3.44 -2.15 -17.52
C GLY A 115 3.52 -0.63 -17.73
N PHE A 116 4.73 -0.07 -17.81
CA PHE A 116 4.94 1.38 -17.95
C PHE A 116 5.97 1.69 -19.03
N VAL A 117 5.65 2.64 -19.91
CA VAL A 117 6.54 3.07 -20.99
C VAL A 117 6.25 4.51 -21.38
N GLY A 118 7.26 5.33 -21.61
CA GLY A 118 7.05 6.71 -22.04
C GLY A 118 8.34 7.50 -22.04
N ALA A 119 8.46 8.51 -22.91
CA ALA A 119 9.61 9.39 -22.91
C ALA A 119 9.32 10.72 -23.60
N GLY A 120 9.58 11.85 -22.92
CA GLY A 120 9.43 13.19 -23.48
C GLY A 120 8.06 13.39 -24.15
N ASN A 121 8.07 13.85 -25.40
CA ASN A 121 6.88 14.02 -26.23
C ASN A 121 6.51 12.77 -27.06
N GLY A 122 7.13 11.62 -26.76
CA GLY A 122 7.10 10.41 -27.57
C GLY A 122 8.41 10.21 -28.34
N ILE A 123 8.67 8.96 -28.72
CA ILE A 123 9.80 8.61 -29.59
C ILE A 123 9.25 7.87 -30.80
N ASP A 124 9.56 8.41 -31.98
CA ASP A 124 9.26 7.79 -33.25
C ASP A 124 10.42 6.90 -33.71
N ALA A 125 10.09 5.92 -34.55
CA ALA A 125 11.04 5.06 -35.20
C ALA A 125 12.04 5.90 -36.01
N PRO A 126 13.35 5.62 -35.90
CA PRO A 126 14.37 6.43 -36.57
C PRO A 126 14.31 6.28 -38.10
N ALA A 127 14.98 7.19 -38.82
CA ALA A 127 15.02 7.21 -40.28
C ALA A 127 15.48 5.89 -40.93
N ASN A 128 16.29 5.10 -40.24
CA ASN A 128 16.81 3.80 -40.68
C ASN A 128 16.01 2.60 -40.14
N SER A 129 14.78 2.81 -39.65
CA SER A 129 13.95 1.72 -39.15
C SER A 129 13.65 0.69 -40.26
N PRO A 130 13.92 -0.61 -40.05
CA PRO A 130 13.67 -1.63 -41.05
C PRO A 130 12.18 -2.03 -41.08
N PRO A 131 11.67 -2.54 -42.22
CA PRO A 131 10.36 -3.19 -42.26
C PRO A 131 10.24 -4.27 -41.17
N PRO A 132 9.07 -4.40 -40.51
CA PRO A 132 7.79 -3.79 -40.87
C PRO A 132 7.54 -2.39 -40.29
N VAL A 133 8.46 -1.83 -39.49
CA VAL A 133 8.24 -0.55 -38.81
C VAL A 133 8.72 0.59 -39.72
N ALA A 134 7.77 1.37 -40.24
CA ALA A 134 8.12 2.52 -41.07
C ALA A 134 8.83 3.60 -40.22
N PRO A 135 9.84 4.30 -40.75
CA PRO A 135 10.39 5.50 -40.11
C PRO A 135 9.29 6.51 -39.76
N GLY A 136 9.40 7.15 -38.58
CA GLY A 136 8.37 8.07 -38.08
C GLY A 136 7.16 7.40 -37.41
N THR A 137 7.12 6.06 -37.34
CA THR A 137 6.08 5.36 -36.57
C THR A 137 6.29 5.61 -35.07
N PRO A 138 5.28 6.06 -34.30
CA PRO A 138 5.40 6.16 -32.85
C PRO A 138 5.68 4.79 -32.23
N ILE A 139 6.81 4.65 -31.51
CA ILE A 139 7.23 3.41 -30.86
C ILE A 139 7.27 3.52 -29.33
N VAL A 140 7.38 4.74 -28.80
CA VAL A 140 7.29 5.05 -27.37
C VAL A 140 6.29 6.20 -27.22
N PRO A 141 5.25 6.06 -26.38
CA PRO A 141 4.32 7.16 -26.14
C PRO A 141 5.01 8.32 -25.38
N PRO A 142 4.36 9.49 -25.29
CA PRO A 142 4.82 10.56 -24.42
C PRO A 142 5.04 10.09 -22.98
N ALA A 143 5.86 10.83 -22.24
CA ALA A 143 6.06 10.58 -20.83
C ALA A 143 4.74 10.66 -20.05
N ILE A 144 4.64 9.84 -19.00
CA ILE A 144 3.46 9.73 -18.16
C ILE A 144 3.40 10.96 -17.26
N THR A 145 2.32 11.72 -17.41
CA THR A 145 2.07 12.96 -16.66
C THR A 145 0.68 13.00 -16.03
N ALA A 146 -0.17 12.02 -16.34
CA ALA A 146 -1.50 11.88 -15.76
C ALA A 146 -1.87 10.42 -15.47
N LEU A 147 -2.68 10.20 -14.42
CA LEU A 147 -3.23 8.87 -14.10
C LEU A 147 -4.33 8.42 -15.07
N ASP A 148 -4.98 9.36 -15.75
CA ASP A 148 -6.01 9.13 -16.76
C ASP A 148 -6.02 10.24 -17.83
N GLY A 149 -6.70 10.01 -18.95
CA GLY A 149 -6.82 10.97 -20.03
C GLY A 149 -5.49 11.27 -20.74
N ALA A 150 -5.35 12.50 -21.25
CA ALA A 150 -4.15 12.93 -21.95
C ALA A 150 -2.93 12.92 -21.01
N GLY A 151 -1.83 12.29 -21.45
CA GLY A 151 -0.64 12.10 -20.62
C GLY A 151 -0.62 10.80 -19.83
N SER A 152 -1.65 9.95 -19.99
CA SER A 152 -1.70 8.61 -19.40
C SER A 152 -1.33 7.49 -20.39
N ASP A 153 -1.00 7.82 -21.64
CA ASP A 153 -0.80 6.86 -22.75
C ASP A 153 0.27 5.79 -22.45
N GLY A 154 1.24 6.12 -21.59
CA GLY A 154 2.29 5.22 -21.15
C GLY A 154 1.93 4.21 -20.05
N LEU A 155 0.74 4.31 -19.45
CA LEU A 155 0.24 3.37 -18.45
C LEU A 155 -0.42 2.18 -19.17
N ASN A 156 0.37 1.17 -19.55
CA ASN A 156 -0.16 -0.08 -20.07
C ASN A 156 -0.88 -0.86 -18.96
N LEU A 157 -0.23 -1.00 -17.80
CA LEU A 157 -0.86 -1.50 -16.58
C LEU A 157 -1.43 -0.30 -15.82
N ARG A 158 -2.73 -0.31 -15.54
CA ARG A 158 -3.38 0.73 -14.73
C ARG A 158 -4.41 0.08 -13.80
N GLN A 159 -4.50 0.56 -12.57
CA GLN A 159 -5.53 0.09 -11.63
C GLN A 159 -6.53 1.17 -11.28
N ARG A 160 -7.80 0.80 -11.32
CA ARG A 160 -8.90 1.54 -10.69
C ARG A 160 -9.26 0.87 -9.38
N TYR A 161 -9.84 1.62 -8.46
CA TYR A 161 -10.37 1.05 -7.24
C TYR A 161 -11.68 1.70 -6.79
N THR A 162 -12.42 0.97 -5.96
CA THR A 162 -13.64 1.45 -5.30
C THR A 162 -13.41 1.50 -3.80
N VAL A 163 -14.07 2.43 -3.11
CA VAL A 163 -14.10 2.51 -1.65
C VAL A 163 -15.52 2.35 -1.16
N THR A 164 -15.76 1.35 -0.32
CA THR A 164 -17.08 1.10 0.28
C THR A 164 -16.97 1.21 1.79
N MET A 165 -17.74 2.11 2.38
CA MET A 165 -17.91 2.18 3.83
C MET A 165 -19.04 1.26 4.25
N MET A 166 -18.74 0.30 5.13
CA MET A 166 -19.76 -0.42 5.90
C MET A 166 -19.87 0.27 7.26
N LYS A 167 -21.05 0.72 7.64
CA LYS A 167 -21.30 1.32 8.95
C LYS A 167 -22.60 0.81 9.54
N ASN A 168 -22.53 0.15 10.70
CA ASN A 168 -23.69 -0.45 11.37
C ASN A 168 -24.55 -1.33 10.42
N GLY A 169 -23.89 -2.12 9.57
CA GLY A 169 -24.53 -2.98 8.56
C GLY A 169 -25.01 -2.27 7.29
N ILE A 170 -24.88 -0.95 7.18
CA ILE A 170 -25.25 -0.20 5.98
C ILE A 170 -24.02 -0.08 5.07
N SER A 171 -24.16 -0.51 3.82
CA SER A 171 -23.14 -0.34 2.77
C SER A 171 -23.34 0.98 2.04
N THR A 172 -22.29 1.78 1.93
CA THR A 172 -22.28 3.06 1.21
C THR A 172 -21.01 3.15 0.37
N GLU A 173 -21.15 3.21 -0.95
CA GLU A 173 -20.02 3.51 -1.84
C GLU A 173 -19.60 4.98 -1.66
N LEU A 174 -18.30 5.20 -1.48
CA LEU A 174 -17.71 6.52 -1.35
C LEU A 174 -17.05 6.91 -2.67
N THR A 175 -17.66 7.84 -3.39
CA THR A 175 -17.21 8.27 -4.72
C THR A 175 -16.34 9.51 -4.64
N ASN A 176 -15.43 9.67 -5.61
CA ASN A 176 -14.71 10.91 -5.82
C ASN A 176 -15.68 12.10 -5.91
N SER A 177 -15.38 13.20 -5.24
CA SER A 177 -16.20 14.42 -5.24
C SER A 177 -16.34 15.05 -6.64
N THR A 178 -15.43 14.74 -7.56
CA THR A 178 -15.52 15.16 -8.97
C THR A 178 -16.39 14.23 -9.83
N GLY A 179 -16.75 13.05 -9.33
CA GLY A 179 -17.42 11.97 -10.06
C GLY A 179 -16.48 11.13 -10.94
N ALA A 180 -15.18 11.45 -11.01
CA ALA A 180 -14.20 10.65 -11.75
C ALA A 180 -13.86 9.34 -11.03
N PRO A 181 -13.40 8.28 -11.73
CA PRO A 181 -12.88 7.08 -11.10
C PRO A 181 -11.69 7.36 -10.17
N LEU A 182 -11.47 6.47 -9.20
CA LEU A 182 -10.26 6.47 -8.39
C LEU A 182 -9.21 5.60 -9.08
N PHE A 183 -8.01 6.13 -9.28
CA PHE A 183 -6.87 5.41 -9.85
C PHE A 183 -5.80 5.22 -8.80
N ALA A 184 -5.26 4.01 -8.71
CA ALA A 184 -4.09 3.75 -7.88
C ALA A 184 -2.85 4.39 -8.53
N VAL A 185 -1.98 4.97 -7.71
CA VAL A 185 -0.73 5.59 -8.17
C VAL A 185 0.27 4.48 -8.51
N PRO A 186 0.82 4.45 -9.73
CA PRO A 186 1.80 3.45 -10.13
C PRO A 186 3.15 3.71 -9.45
N THR A 187 3.99 2.70 -9.29
CA THR A 187 5.37 2.90 -8.79
C THR A 187 6.20 3.88 -9.62
N ASP A 188 7.10 4.62 -8.98
CA ASP A 188 8.04 5.53 -9.66
C ASP A 188 9.13 4.74 -10.39
N VAL A 189 8.96 4.56 -11.70
CA VAL A 189 9.94 3.90 -12.56
C VAL A 189 11.04 4.83 -13.06
N GLY A 190 11.01 6.10 -12.65
CA GLY A 190 12.06 7.07 -12.88
C GLY A 190 11.73 8.18 -13.87
N PRO A 191 12.57 9.24 -13.88
CA PRO A 191 12.24 10.55 -14.43
C PRO A 191 12.15 10.62 -15.96
N ARG A 192 12.63 9.61 -16.68
CA ARG A 192 12.44 9.57 -18.15
C ARG A 192 11.00 9.24 -18.52
N THR A 193 10.41 8.31 -17.78
CA THR A 193 9.03 7.84 -17.98
C THR A 193 8.04 8.71 -17.22
N MET A 194 8.39 9.13 -16.00
CA MET A 194 7.56 9.91 -15.08
C MET A 194 8.30 11.19 -14.61
N PRO A 195 8.43 12.22 -15.46
CA PRO A 195 9.35 13.35 -15.24
C PRO A 195 9.04 14.24 -14.04
N ASN A 196 7.79 14.26 -13.59
CA ASN A 196 7.38 14.94 -12.36
C ASN A 196 6.50 13.99 -11.55
N TYR A 197 7.12 12.93 -11.03
CA TYR A 197 6.41 11.93 -10.25
C TYR A 197 5.66 12.49 -9.03
N PRO A 198 6.20 13.46 -8.25
CA PRO A 198 5.43 14.06 -7.16
C PRO A 198 4.10 14.68 -7.62
N ALA A 199 4.08 15.37 -8.77
CA ALA A 199 2.85 15.91 -9.33
C ALA A 199 1.91 14.84 -9.89
N LEU A 200 2.46 13.73 -10.40
CA LEU A 200 1.67 12.57 -10.83
C LEU A 200 1.00 11.88 -9.62
N ALA A 201 1.78 11.60 -8.56
CA ALA A 201 1.30 10.96 -7.34
C ALA A 201 0.23 11.80 -6.62
N ALA A 202 0.39 13.13 -6.58
CA ALA A 202 -0.59 14.03 -5.99
C ALA A 202 -1.98 13.97 -6.66
N GLN A 203 -2.08 13.53 -7.92
CA GLN A 203 -3.37 13.31 -8.59
C GLN A 203 -4.15 12.14 -7.99
N GLY A 204 -3.47 11.21 -7.31
CA GLY A 204 -4.05 10.04 -6.66
C GLY A 204 -4.62 10.30 -5.27
N ILE A 205 -4.57 11.55 -4.78
CA ILE A 205 -5.16 11.96 -3.51
C ILE A 205 -6.57 12.51 -3.79
N TYR A 206 -7.59 11.71 -3.50
CA TYR A 206 -8.98 12.03 -3.81
C TYR A 206 -9.75 12.49 -2.56
N SER A 207 -10.71 13.40 -2.73
CA SER A 207 -11.72 13.68 -1.69
C SER A 207 -12.99 12.88 -1.98
N LEU A 208 -13.47 12.14 -0.98
CA LEU A 208 -14.65 11.30 -1.08
C LEU A 208 -15.92 11.96 -0.48
N GLY A 209 -15.85 13.26 -0.19
CA GLY A 209 -16.88 13.99 0.53
C GLY A 209 -16.83 13.77 2.05
N ASN A 210 -17.64 14.52 2.79
CA ASN A 210 -17.75 14.43 4.26
C ASN A 210 -16.42 14.47 5.03
N GLY A 211 -15.43 15.20 4.48
CA GLY A 211 -14.10 15.34 5.10
C GLY A 211 -13.15 14.16 4.90
N ILE A 212 -13.56 13.10 4.19
CA ILE A 212 -12.74 11.92 3.89
C ILE A 212 -11.85 12.21 2.68
N ARG A 213 -10.58 11.83 2.80
CA ARG A 213 -9.62 11.74 1.70
C ARG A 213 -9.18 10.27 1.57
N VAL A 214 -8.73 9.89 0.38
CA VAL A 214 -8.18 8.56 0.13
C VAL A 214 -6.98 8.64 -0.81
N PHE A 215 -6.05 7.71 -0.64
CA PHE A 215 -4.98 7.41 -1.57
C PHE A 215 -4.76 5.89 -1.64
N ALA A 216 -4.34 5.40 -2.80
CA ALA A 216 -3.82 4.04 -2.94
C ALA A 216 -2.70 4.04 -3.98
N GLY A 217 -1.60 3.36 -3.71
CA GLY A 217 -0.49 3.27 -4.64
C GLY A 217 0.77 2.66 -4.06
N THR A 218 1.77 2.49 -4.89
CA THR A 218 3.09 1.99 -4.49
C THR A 218 3.94 3.16 -3.98
N VAL A 219 4.47 3.05 -2.77
CA VAL A 219 5.27 4.09 -2.09
C VAL A 219 6.49 3.48 -1.41
N ASP A 220 7.50 4.30 -1.12
CA ASP A 220 8.70 3.89 -0.37
C ASP A 220 8.31 3.29 0.99
N ASP A 221 8.93 2.19 1.37
CA ASP A 221 8.58 1.44 2.59
C ASP A 221 8.86 2.29 3.85
N PRO A 222 7.83 2.62 4.66
CA PRO A 222 8.01 3.41 5.88
C PRO A 222 8.57 2.59 7.06
N PHE A 223 8.87 1.31 6.88
CA PHE A 223 9.51 0.49 7.90
C PHE A 223 11.04 0.64 7.87
N TYR A 224 11.67 0.76 9.04
CA TYR A 224 13.12 0.91 9.13
C TYR A 224 13.66 0.05 10.27
N ILE A 225 14.50 -0.93 9.92
CA ILE A 225 15.22 -1.73 10.89
C ILE A 225 16.48 -2.30 10.26
N ASP A 226 17.48 -2.58 11.10
CA ASP A 226 18.57 -3.48 10.75
C ASP A 226 18.08 -4.94 10.77
N LEU A 227 17.42 -5.38 9.69
CA LEU A 227 16.85 -6.74 9.60
C LEU A 227 17.92 -7.81 9.84
N GLY A 228 19.10 -7.62 9.24
CA GLY A 228 20.23 -8.55 9.38
C GLY A 228 20.66 -8.70 10.83
N ALA A 229 20.80 -7.61 11.58
CA ALA A 229 21.18 -7.69 12.98
C ALA A 229 20.04 -8.16 13.90
N ALA A 230 18.81 -7.69 13.68
CA ALA A 230 17.66 -8.07 14.49
C ALA A 230 17.40 -9.58 14.40
N PHE A 231 17.42 -10.13 13.18
CA PHE A 231 17.14 -11.54 12.93
C PHE A 231 18.38 -12.44 12.91
N ASP A 232 19.60 -11.90 12.91
CA ASP A 232 20.81 -12.60 13.38
C ASP A 232 20.87 -12.61 14.92
N SER A 233 19.80 -13.11 15.56
CA SER A 233 19.71 -13.26 17.02
C SER A 233 20.03 -11.99 17.83
N LEU A 234 19.52 -10.83 17.38
CA LEU A 234 19.75 -9.53 18.02
C LEU A 234 21.24 -9.13 18.08
N ASN A 235 22.03 -9.52 17.08
CA ASN A 235 23.45 -9.16 16.92
C ASN A 235 23.63 -7.71 16.44
N PHE A 236 23.06 -6.76 17.20
CA PHE A 236 23.07 -5.34 16.88
C PHE A 236 24.49 -4.78 16.78
N ARG A 237 24.78 -4.20 15.62
CA ARG A 237 26.07 -3.58 15.32
C ARG A 237 26.21 -2.30 16.16
N THR A 238 27.38 -2.07 16.76
CA THR A 238 27.62 -0.84 17.56
C THR A 238 27.44 0.43 16.73
N ALA A 239 27.74 0.38 15.43
CA ALA A 239 27.55 1.49 14.49
C ALA A 239 26.07 1.73 14.09
N ALA A 240 25.17 0.78 14.38
CA ALA A 240 23.73 0.87 14.13
C ALA A 240 22.95 1.45 15.34
N GLY A 241 23.64 2.10 16.28
CA GLY A 241 23.00 2.74 17.45
C GLY A 241 22.86 1.85 18.69
N GLY A 242 23.47 0.66 18.72
CA GLY A 242 23.57 -0.15 19.96
C GLY A 242 22.24 -0.60 20.58
N GLY A 243 21.15 -0.55 19.81
CA GLY A 243 19.82 -1.03 20.21
C GLY A 243 19.00 -0.08 21.09
N VAL A 244 19.52 1.08 21.50
CA VAL A 244 18.76 2.08 22.27
C VAL A 244 19.18 3.49 21.86
N LEU A 245 18.22 4.29 21.38
CA LEU A 245 18.43 5.71 21.07
C LEU A 245 18.91 6.47 22.31
N THR A 246 19.86 7.39 22.14
CA THR A 246 20.15 8.36 23.20
C THR A 246 18.93 9.25 23.45
N PRO A 247 18.76 9.85 24.64
CA PRO A 247 17.62 10.76 24.90
C PRO A 247 17.51 11.92 23.89
N ALA A 248 18.62 12.34 23.28
CA ALA A 248 18.61 13.36 22.24
C ALA A 248 18.10 12.83 20.89
N GLN A 249 18.43 11.59 20.54
CA GLN A 249 17.92 10.93 19.34
C GLN A 249 16.45 10.52 19.50
N ASP A 250 16.05 10.06 20.69
CA ASP A 250 14.66 9.74 21.03
C ASP A 250 13.76 10.99 21.04
N ALA A 251 14.32 12.17 21.29
CA ALA A 251 13.61 13.44 21.23
C ALA A 251 13.61 14.10 19.83
N ASP A 252 14.26 13.50 18.83
CA ASP A 252 14.32 14.02 17.46
C ASP A 252 13.38 13.24 16.53
N ASP A 253 12.14 13.73 16.41
CA ASP A 253 11.12 13.15 15.54
C ASP A 253 11.38 13.37 14.03
N ASN A 254 12.45 14.09 13.65
CA ASN A 254 12.67 14.51 12.25
C ASN A 254 13.82 13.79 11.57
N THR A 255 14.67 13.07 12.32
CA THR A 255 15.84 12.39 11.77
C THR A 255 15.76 10.90 12.03
N ASN A 256 15.61 10.10 10.97
CA ASN A 256 15.79 8.66 11.10
C ASN A 256 17.28 8.33 11.21
N THR A 257 17.68 7.79 12.37
CA THR A 257 19.06 7.37 12.63
C THR A 257 19.23 5.85 12.63
N ALA A 258 18.14 5.09 12.45
CA ALA A 258 18.17 3.65 12.33
C ALA A 258 18.68 3.24 10.93
N PRO A 259 19.40 2.12 10.81
CA PRO A 259 19.65 1.52 9.51
C PRO A 259 18.34 1.17 8.82
N ASP A 260 18.24 1.55 7.56
CA ASP A 260 17.13 1.19 6.68
C ASP A 260 17.58 0.08 5.73
N PHE A 261 17.18 -1.17 6.02
CA PHE A 261 17.48 -2.33 5.17
C PHE A 261 16.51 -2.51 4.00
N VAL A 262 15.37 -1.82 4.03
CA VAL A 262 14.37 -1.87 2.96
C VAL A 262 14.46 -0.66 2.03
N SER A 263 15.39 0.25 2.29
CA SER A 263 15.70 1.41 1.46
C SER A 263 15.77 1.07 -0.03
N GLY A 264 15.01 1.81 -0.83
CA GLY A 264 14.91 1.62 -2.27
C GLY A 264 13.90 0.56 -2.70
N TYR A 265 13.26 -0.14 -1.77
CA TYR A 265 12.07 -0.93 -2.03
C TYR A 265 10.81 -0.19 -1.60
N ASN A 266 9.73 -0.48 -2.30
CA ASN A 266 8.41 0.02 -1.99
C ASN A 266 7.55 -1.03 -1.28
N VAL A 267 6.39 -0.56 -0.80
CA VAL A 267 5.20 -1.32 -0.43
C VAL A 267 3.99 -0.77 -1.20
N ASN A 268 2.90 -1.53 -1.23
CA ASN A 268 1.61 -1.03 -1.69
C ASN A 268 0.80 -0.48 -0.51
N THR A 269 0.46 0.81 -0.54
CA THR A 269 -0.18 1.52 0.57
C THR A 269 -1.61 1.95 0.24
N ILE A 270 -2.52 1.81 1.20
CA ILE A 270 -3.86 2.39 1.20
C ILE A 270 -3.97 3.37 2.37
N ALA A 271 -4.39 4.61 2.10
CA ALA A 271 -4.44 5.72 3.06
C ALA A 271 -5.76 6.50 3.04
#